data_AF-A0A227JHK1-F1
#
_entry.id   AF-A0A227JHK1-F1
#
_cell.length_a   1.000
_cell.length_b   1.000
_cell.length_c   1.000
_cell.angle_alpha   90.00
_cell.angle_beta   90.00
_cell.angle_gamma   90.00
#
_symmetry.space_group_name_H-M   'P 1'
#
loop_
_entity.id
_entity.type
_entity.pdbx_description
1 polymer ?
#
loop_
_entity_poly.entity_id
_entity_poly.type
_entity_poly.pdbx_seq_one_letter_code
_entity_poly.pdbx_strand_id
1 'polypeptide(L)'
;EDGKRRKFDSQPLLLEFDAEKDAELSLTYKTFRTIEEAKAFELDPKVVLKDKNGKEVDFSMVQLRKGGLQGFRDYEREVADYNNAVNKQATKSSIAQSPAVTKTLKESFNELSREEQQEFMQWAMRNLK
;
A
#
# COMPACT_ATOMS: atom_id res chain seq x y z
N GLU A 1 -37.00 -10.72 25.63
CA GLU A 1 -36.01 -10.73 24.53
C GLU A 1 -35.76 -9.31 24.07
N ASP A 2 -34.57 -8.75 24.34
CA ASP A 2 -34.20 -7.40 23.92
C ASP A 2 -33.75 -7.43 22.45
N GLY A 3 -34.62 -6.99 21.55
CA GLY A 3 -34.52 -7.10 20.09
C GLY A 3 -33.50 -6.18 19.41
N LYS A 4 -32.49 -5.68 20.11
CA LYS A 4 -31.48 -4.79 19.52
C LYS A 4 -30.28 -5.60 19.01
N ARG A 5 -30.45 -6.32 17.90
CA ARG A 5 -29.32 -6.76 17.07
C ARG A 5 -28.58 -5.52 16.59
N ARG A 6 -27.44 -5.20 17.20
CA ARG A 6 -26.57 -4.11 16.74
C ARG A 6 -25.75 -4.62 15.57
N LYS A 7 -25.69 -3.83 14.49
CA LYS A 7 -24.71 -4.08 13.42
C LYS A 7 -23.31 -3.84 14.00
N PHE A 8 -22.37 -4.70 13.61
CA PHE A 8 -20.96 -4.51 13.92
C PHE A 8 -20.34 -3.82 12.72
N ASP A 9 -19.74 -2.65 12.95
CA ASP A 9 -18.99 -1.90 11.96
C ASP A 9 -17.52 -2.04 12.31
N SER A 10 -16.74 -2.71 11.46
CA SER A 10 -15.31 -2.87 11.67
C SER A 10 -14.54 -1.60 11.32
N GLN A 11 -13.29 -1.50 11.74
CA GLN A 11 -12.38 -0.57 11.07
C GLN A 11 -12.25 -0.93 9.58
N PRO A 12 -12.08 0.06 8.69
CA PRO A 12 -11.89 -0.18 7.27
C PRO A 12 -10.65 -1.00 7.00
N LEU A 13 -10.84 -1.99 6.13
CA LEU A 13 -9.80 -2.87 5.63
C LEU A 13 -9.46 -2.41 4.22
N LEU A 14 -8.18 -2.20 3.95
CA LEU A 14 -7.68 -1.94 2.61
C LEU A 14 -6.94 -3.19 2.15
N LEU A 15 -7.40 -3.76 1.02
CA LEU A 15 -6.79 -4.92 0.39
C LEU A 15 -6.06 -4.47 -0.88
N GLU A 16 -4.87 -4.99 -1.09
CA GLU A 16 -4.06 -4.82 -2.29
C GLU A 16 -3.87 -6.21 -2.94
N PHE A 17 -4.24 -6.33 -4.21
CA PHE A 17 -4.21 -7.59 -4.96
C PHE A 17 -4.02 -7.32 -6.45
N ASP A 18 -3.51 -8.32 -7.15
CA ASP A 18 -3.43 -8.31 -8.61
C ASP A 18 -4.63 -9.02 -9.23
N ALA A 19 -5.24 -8.40 -10.24
CA ALA A 19 -6.36 -8.98 -10.96
C ALA A 19 -6.38 -8.52 -12.42
N GLU A 20 -6.97 -9.35 -13.28
CA GLU A 20 -7.27 -8.94 -14.65
C GLU A 20 -8.29 -7.80 -14.67
N LYS A 21 -8.29 -7.02 -15.75
CA LYS A 21 -9.29 -5.98 -15.94
C LYS A 21 -10.68 -6.61 -15.95
N ASP A 22 -11.62 -6.01 -15.22
CA ASP A 22 -13.01 -6.48 -15.09
C ASP A 22 -13.13 -7.88 -14.45
N ALA A 23 -12.14 -8.30 -13.65
CA ALA A 23 -12.21 -9.55 -12.90
C ALA A 23 -13.39 -9.57 -11.92
N GLU A 24 -14.13 -10.68 -11.94
CA GLU A 24 -15.16 -10.97 -10.93
C GLU A 24 -14.51 -11.60 -9.69
N LEU A 25 -14.63 -10.90 -8.57
CA LEU A 25 -14.03 -11.29 -7.30
C LEU A 25 -15.10 -11.38 -6.20
N SER A 26 -14.92 -12.33 -5.29
CA SER A 26 -15.75 -12.51 -4.11
C SER A 26 -14.92 -12.44 -2.84
N LEU A 27 -15.33 -11.58 -1.90
CA LEU A 27 -14.72 -11.46 -0.59
C LEU A 27 -15.58 -12.21 0.43
N THR A 28 -14.98 -13.14 1.16
CA THR A 28 -15.67 -13.95 2.17
C THR A 28 -14.99 -13.85 3.53
N TYR A 29 -15.79 -14.00 4.59
CA TYR A 29 -15.33 -13.97 5.98
C TYR A 29 -16.21 -14.89 6.82
N LYS A 30 -15.70 -15.30 7.99
CA LYS A 30 -16.48 -16.12 8.93
C LYS A 30 -17.65 -15.29 9.48
N THR A 31 -18.86 -15.82 9.43
CA THR A 31 -20.02 -15.16 10.06
C THR A 31 -19.84 -15.07 11.58
N PHE A 32 -20.01 -13.87 12.15
CA PHE A 32 -19.97 -13.64 13.60
C PHE A 32 -21.38 -13.79 14.19
N ARG A 33 -21.53 -14.62 15.22
CA ARG A 33 -22.77 -14.83 15.97
C ARG A 33 -22.75 -14.18 17.34
N THR A 34 -21.56 -13.84 17.85
CA THR A 34 -21.39 -13.17 19.14
C THR A 34 -20.55 -11.91 19.02
N ILE A 35 -20.62 -11.04 20.04
CA ILE A 35 -19.83 -9.81 20.07
C ILE A 35 -18.34 -10.11 20.29
N GLU A 36 -18.01 -11.22 20.94
CA GLU A 36 -16.65 -11.71 21.12
C GLU A 36 -16.03 -12.09 19.77
N GLU A 37 -16.79 -12.77 18.90
CA GLU A 37 -16.34 -13.10 17.54
C GLU A 37 -16.11 -11.85 16.69
N ALA A 38 -17.00 -10.85 16.81
CA ALA A 38 -16.83 -9.57 16.13
C ALA A 38 -15.59 -8.81 16.63
N LYS A 39 -15.37 -8.77 17.95
CA LYS A 39 -14.15 -8.18 18.54
C LYS A 39 -12.88 -8.93 18.13
N ALA A 40 -12.93 -10.25 18.02
CA ALA A 40 -11.80 -11.04 17.54
C ALA A 40 -11.46 -10.69 16.08
N PHE A 41 -12.47 -10.53 15.23
CA PHE A 41 -12.27 -10.07 13.85
C PHE A 41 -11.71 -8.66 13.77
N GLU A 42 -12.15 -7.74 14.63
CA GLU A 42 -11.60 -6.39 14.70
C GLU A 42 -10.08 -6.39 15.00
N LEU A 43 -9.65 -7.29 15.88
CA LEU A 43 -8.24 -7.41 16.27
C LEU A 43 -7.39 -8.09 15.19
N ASP A 44 -7.90 -9.17 14.59
CA ASP A 44 -7.21 -9.97 13.57
C ASP A 44 -8.20 -10.41 12.46
N PRO A 45 -8.48 -9.53 11.48
CA PRO A 45 -9.47 -9.78 10.45
C PRO A 45 -8.98 -10.90 9.54
N LYS A 46 -9.81 -11.92 9.37
CA LYS A 46 -9.55 -13.03 8.46
C LYS A 46 -10.59 -12.99 7.35
N VAL A 47 -10.11 -12.72 6.14
CA VAL A 47 -10.92 -12.69 4.92
C VAL A 47 -10.25 -13.57 3.87
N VAL A 48 -11.04 -14.04 2.92
CA VAL A 48 -10.56 -14.81 1.77
C VAL A 48 -11.12 -14.16 0.51
N LEU A 49 -10.23 -13.82 -0.41
CA LEU A 49 -10.55 -13.28 -1.73
C LEU A 49 -10.51 -14.42 -2.75
N LYS A 50 -11.58 -14.58 -3.54
CA LYS A 50 -11.66 -15.62 -4.57
C LYS A 50 -12.07 -15.05 -5.92
N ASP A 51 -11.55 -15.63 -6.99
CA ASP A 51 -11.99 -15.36 -8.35
C ASP A 51 -13.35 -16.02 -8.67
N LYS A 52 -13.84 -15.77 -9.89
CA LYS A 52 -15.06 -16.40 -10.43
C LYS A 52 -15.05 -17.94 -10.43
N ASN A 53 -13.87 -18.56 -10.44
CA ASN A 53 -13.70 -20.01 -10.45
C ASN A 53 -13.60 -20.58 -9.02
N GLY A 54 -13.66 -19.72 -7.99
CA GLY A 54 -13.47 -20.09 -6.60
C GLY A 54 -12.01 -20.30 -6.19
N LYS A 55 -11.05 -19.93 -7.04
CA LYS A 55 -9.62 -19.97 -6.73
C LYS A 55 -9.28 -18.78 -5.82
N GLU A 56 -8.48 -19.04 -4.80
CA GLU A 56 -8.00 -17.98 -3.91
C GLU A 56 -7.03 -17.03 -4.64
N VAL A 57 -7.22 -15.74 -4.40
CA VAL A 57 -6.39 -14.65 -4.90
C VAL A 57 -5.53 -14.17 -3.74
N ASP A 58 -4.22 -14.12 -3.95
CA ASP A 58 -3.30 -13.58 -2.97
C ASP A 58 -3.51 -12.07 -2.82
N PHE A 59 -3.49 -11.60 -1.59
CA PHE A 59 -3.63 -10.17 -1.29
C PHE A 59 -2.82 -9.78 -0.05
N SER A 60 -2.41 -8.53 -0.02
CA SER A 60 -1.94 -7.87 1.20
C SER A 60 -3.12 -7.11 1.82
N MET A 61 -3.17 -6.99 3.15
CA MET A 61 -4.24 -6.29 3.84
C MET A 61 -3.73 -5.45 4.99
N VAL A 62 -4.28 -4.24 5.11
CA VAL A 62 -4.02 -3.33 6.22
C VAL A 62 -5.34 -2.79 6.80
N GLN A 63 -5.34 -2.51 8.10
CA GLN A 63 -6.43 -1.78 8.74
C GLN A 63 -6.11 -0.28 8.76
N LEU A 64 -7.02 0.54 8.23
CA LEU A 64 -6.86 2.00 8.24
C LEU A 64 -7.30 2.57 9.60
N ARG A 65 -6.41 2.46 10.58
CA ARG A 65 -6.61 3.00 11.94
C ARG A 65 -6.30 4.50 11.93
N LYS A 66 -7.33 5.36 11.86
CA LYS A 66 -7.21 6.79 12.17
C LYS A 66 -7.88 7.08 13.51
N GLY A 67 -7.15 7.69 14.43
CA GLY A 67 -7.70 8.15 15.72
C GLY A 67 -8.37 9.52 15.59
N GLY A 68 -9.42 9.77 16.39
CA GLY A 68 -10.06 11.08 16.53
C GLY A 68 -11.57 11.08 16.30
N LEU A 69 -12.22 12.23 16.57
CA LEU A 69 -13.64 12.47 16.26
C LEU A 69 -13.83 12.56 14.75
N GLN A 70 -14.12 11.43 14.11
CA GLN A 70 -14.43 11.36 12.68
C GLN A 70 -15.95 11.33 12.49
N GLY A 71 -16.56 12.46 12.15
CA GLY A 71 -17.98 12.52 11.78
C GLY A 71 -18.26 11.84 10.43
N PHE A 72 -17.35 12.03 9.46
CA PHE A 72 -17.42 11.41 8.13
C PHE A 72 -16.00 11.04 7.68
N ARG A 73 -15.80 9.80 7.23
CA ARG A 73 -14.53 9.32 6.67
C ARG A 73 -14.51 9.57 5.17
N ASP A 74 -13.39 10.06 4.69
CA ASP A 74 -13.11 10.22 3.25
C ASP A 74 -12.20 9.07 2.82
N TYR A 75 -12.82 7.97 2.37
CA TYR A 75 -12.10 6.75 2.02
C TYR A 75 -11.20 6.94 0.80
N GLU A 76 -11.59 7.75 -0.18
CA GLU A 76 -10.76 8.03 -1.36
C GLU A 76 -9.45 8.70 -0.95
N ARG A 77 -9.54 9.72 -0.09
CA ARG A 77 -8.36 10.39 0.45
C ARG A 77 -7.52 9.45 1.32
N GLU A 78 -8.14 8.61 2.15
CA GLU A 78 -7.41 7.67 3.01
C GLU A 78 -6.63 6.63 2.19
N VAL A 79 -7.22 6.11 1.11
CA VAL A 79 -6.53 5.22 0.17
C VAL A 79 -5.42 5.95 -0.58
N ALA A 80 -5.65 7.19 -1.02
CA ALA A 80 -4.61 8.00 -1.66
C ALA A 80 -3.45 8.32 -0.72
N ASP A 81 -3.74 8.65 0.54
CA ASP A 81 -2.73 8.87 1.60
C ASP A 81 -1.89 7.60 1.81
N TYR A 82 -2.55 6.43 1.89
CA TYR A 82 -1.89 5.14 2.03
C TYR A 82 -0.99 4.82 0.83
N ASN A 83 -1.52 4.93 -0.39
CA ASN A 83 -0.76 4.68 -1.62
C ASN A 83 0.45 5.61 -1.72
N ASN A 84 0.30 6.89 -1.36
CA ASN A 84 1.41 7.83 -1.31
C ASN A 84 2.47 7.46 -0.28
N ALA A 85 2.06 6.99 0.91
CA ALA A 85 2.98 6.55 1.94
C ALA A 85 3.75 5.29 1.52
N VAL A 86 3.05 4.29 0.96
CA VAL A 86 3.64 3.06 0.42
C VAL A 86 4.60 3.39 -0.72
N ASN A 87 4.20 4.21 -1.70
CA ASN A 87 5.06 4.61 -2.82
C ASN A 87 6.29 5.38 -2.35
N LYS A 88 6.15 6.30 -1.37
CA LYS A 88 7.29 6.99 -0.76
C LYS A 88 8.21 6.02 -0.04
N GLN A 89 7.67 5.02 0.64
CA GLN A 89 8.46 4.00 1.34
C GLN A 89 9.15 3.07 0.34
N ALA A 90 8.48 2.63 -0.72
CA ALA A 90 9.05 1.86 -1.82
C ALA A 90 10.15 2.65 -2.54
N THR A 91 9.94 3.96 -2.77
CA THR A 91 10.97 4.84 -3.36
C THR A 91 12.18 4.97 -2.43
N LYS A 92 11.96 5.18 -1.12
CA LYS A 92 13.04 5.24 -0.13
C LYS A 92 13.78 3.90 -0.01
N SER A 93 13.06 2.79 -0.02
CA SER A 93 13.63 1.44 -0.02
C SER A 93 14.39 1.17 -1.32
N SER A 94 13.88 1.58 -2.49
CA SER A 94 14.58 1.45 -3.78
C SER A 94 15.85 2.29 -3.82
N ILE A 95 15.84 3.51 -3.27
CA ILE A 95 17.04 4.34 -3.12
C ILE A 95 18.03 3.72 -2.11
N ALA A 96 17.53 3.18 -1.00
CA ALA A 96 18.37 2.56 0.05
C ALA A 96 18.89 1.16 -0.33
N GLN A 97 18.15 0.43 -1.16
CA GLN A 97 18.47 -0.89 -1.70
C GLN A 97 19.09 -0.79 -3.09
N SER A 98 19.43 0.40 -3.61
CA SER A 98 20.29 0.54 -4.79
C SER A 98 21.75 0.33 -4.36
N PRO A 99 22.34 -0.87 -4.50
CA PRO A 99 23.67 -1.15 -3.99
C PRO A 99 24.74 -1.01 -5.09
N ALA A 100 24.35 -0.62 -6.31
CA ALA A 100 25.26 -0.53 -7.46
C ALA A 100 25.18 0.85 -8.13
N VAL A 101 24.01 1.27 -8.62
CA VAL A 101 23.90 2.41 -9.55
C VAL A 101 24.44 3.75 -9.01
N THR A 102 24.18 4.08 -7.74
CA THR A 102 24.67 5.36 -7.15
C THR A 102 26.14 5.33 -6.76
N LYS A 103 26.69 4.14 -6.43
CA LYS A 103 28.14 3.97 -6.20
C LYS A 103 28.90 3.97 -7.52
N THR A 104 28.38 3.26 -8.53
CA THR A 104 28.94 3.24 -9.89
C THR A 104 28.86 4.60 -10.57
N LEU A 105 27.79 5.38 -10.40
CA LEU A 105 27.74 6.74 -10.96
C LEU A 105 28.84 7.65 -10.38
N LYS A 106 29.12 7.52 -9.08
CA LYS A 106 30.18 8.30 -8.42
C LYS A 106 31.57 7.81 -8.84
N GLU A 107 31.77 6.52 -8.96
CA GLU A 107 33.02 5.91 -9.42
C GLU A 107 33.28 6.24 -10.89
N SER A 108 32.31 5.99 -11.77
CA SER A 108 32.40 6.34 -13.20
C SER A 108 32.59 7.84 -13.41
N PHE A 109 31.95 8.72 -12.62
CA PHE A 109 32.22 10.16 -12.71
C PHE A 109 33.67 10.51 -12.33
N ASN A 110 34.24 9.85 -11.33
CA ASN A 110 35.63 10.07 -10.91
C ASN A 110 36.67 9.49 -11.89
N GLU A 111 36.28 8.53 -12.73
CA GLU A 111 37.12 7.92 -13.77
C GLU A 111 37.15 8.73 -15.08
N LEU A 112 36.21 9.66 -15.28
CA LEU A 112 36.19 10.57 -16.43
C LEU A 112 37.35 11.57 -16.41
N SER A 113 37.77 12.01 -17.59
CA SER A 113 38.69 13.14 -17.74
C SER A 113 38.07 14.45 -17.23
N ARG A 114 38.89 15.48 -16.98
CA ARG A 114 38.38 16.77 -16.46
C ARG A 114 37.44 17.44 -17.47
N GLU A 115 37.69 17.26 -18.76
CA GLU A 115 36.89 17.77 -19.85
C GLU A 115 35.51 17.10 -19.87
N GLU A 116 35.45 15.77 -19.78
CA GLU A 116 34.20 15.00 -19.73
C GLU A 116 33.38 15.28 -18.46
N GLN A 117 34.05 15.46 -17.32
CA GLN A 117 33.39 15.89 -16.08
C GLN A 117 32.74 17.26 -16.23
N GLN A 118 33.40 18.19 -16.92
CA GLN A 118 32.86 19.54 -17.15
C GLN A 118 31.66 19.53 -18.09
N GLU A 119 31.69 18.76 -19.17
CA GLU A 119 30.55 18.61 -20.08
C GLU A 119 29.34 17.99 -19.37
N PHE A 120 29.58 16.94 -18.57
CA PHE A 120 28.55 16.31 -17.76
C PHE A 120 27.91 17.30 -16.77
N MET A 121 28.74 18.10 -16.08
CA MET A 121 28.26 19.11 -15.13
C MET A 121 27.49 20.23 -15.82
N GLN A 122 27.93 20.69 -17.00
CA GLN A 122 27.22 21.71 -17.78
C GLN A 122 25.85 21.20 -18.27
N TRP A 123 25.80 19.95 -18.75
CA TRP A 123 24.55 19.31 -19.11
C TRP A 123 23.63 19.17 -17.90
N ALA A 124 24.15 18.72 -16.76
CA ALA A 124 23.36 18.56 -15.54
C ALA A 124 22.78 19.90 -15.06
N MET A 125 23.58 20.97 -15.03
CA MET A 125 23.11 22.31 -14.65
C MET A 125 22.05 22.87 -15.61
N ARG A 126 22.13 22.56 -16.90
CA ARG A 126 21.14 22.98 -17.90
C ARG A 126 19.81 22.22 -17.80
N ASN A 127 19.83 21.00 -17.26
CA ASN A 127 18.65 20.13 -17.18
C ASN A 127 18.12 19.95 -15.76
N LEU A 128 18.73 20.60 -14.77
CA LEU A 128 18.21 20.69 -13.40
C LEU A 128 16.96 21.59 -13.42
N LYS A 129 15.78 21.02 -13.10
CA LYS A 129 14.53 21.76 -12.86
C LYS A 129 14.25 21.88 -11.37
#